data_AF-A0A7Y5Q0P1-F1
#
_entry.id   AF-A0A7Y5Q0P1-F1
#
_cell.length_a   1.000
_cell.length_b   1.000
_cell.length_c   1.000
_cell.angle_alpha   90.00
_cell.angle_beta   90.00
_cell.angle_gamma   90.00
#
_symmetry.space_group_name_H-M   'P 1'
#
loop_
_entity.id
_entity.type
_entity.pdbx_description
1 polymer ?
#
loop_
_entity_poly.entity_id
_entity_poly.type
_entity_poly.pdbx_seq_one_letter_code
_entity_poly.pdbx_strand_id
1 'polypeptide(L)' 'MPNYDVVKYSVEPVEGDDQVAVTIHASDGNKWEYGIPYNRASGRYQFPEIDVLEMDFGEDFARELIEKVEALVERLCK' A
#
# COMPACT_ATOMS: atom_id res chain seq x y z
N MET A 1 19.46 -2.99 4.31
CA MET A 1 19.46 -3.06 2.83
C MET A 1 18.19 -3.80 2.47
N PRO A 2 17.37 -3.25 1.56
CA PRO A 2 16.17 -3.93 1.11
C PRO A 2 16.53 -5.25 0.44
N ASN A 3 15.65 -6.24 0.57
CA ASN A 3 15.78 -7.52 -0.11
C ASN A 3 15.47 -7.40 -1.61
N TYR A 4 14.64 -6.43 -2.00
CA TYR A 4 14.17 -6.22 -3.36
C TYR A 4 14.14 -4.75 -3.75
N ASP A 5 14.39 -4.44 -5.02
CA ASP A 5 14.20 -3.11 -5.59
C ASP A 5 12.82 -2.99 -6.23
N VAL A 6 12.06 -1.95 -5.85
CA VAL A 6 10.74 -1.67 -6.46
C VAL A 6 10.93 -1.07 -7.86
N VAL A 7 10.38 -1.73 -8.88
CA VAL A 7 10.39 -1.25 -10.26
C VAL A 7 9.15 -0.40 -10.55
N LYS A 8 8.00 -0.84 -10.04
CA LYS A 8 6.71 -0.16 -10.23
C LYS A 8 5.77 -0.53 -9.09
N TYR A 9 4.92 0.39 -8.67
CA TYR A 9 3.81 0.07 -7.79
C TYR A 9 2.56 0.89 -8.13
N SER A 10 1.38 0.44 -7.68
CA SER A 10 0.12 1.18 -7.74
C SER A 10 -0.61 1.11 -6.40
N VAL A 11 -1.41 2.15 -6.14
CA VAL A 11 -2.29 2.29 -4.97
C VAL A 11 -3.63 2.79 -5.49
N GLU A 12 -4.64 1.94 -5.49
CA GLU A 12 -5.90 2.19 -6.20
C GLU A 12 -7.10 1.78 -5.34
N PRO A 13 -8.23 2.52 -5.37
CA PRO A 13 -9.44 2.08 -4.69
C PRO A 13 -10.04 0.86 -5.38
N VAL A 14 -10.58 -0.07 -4.61
CA VAL A 14 -11.36 -1.20 -5.15
C VAL A 14 -12.79 -0.71 -5.40
N GLU A 15 -13.25 -0.74 -6.65
CA GLU A 15 -14.59 -0.28 -6.99
C GLU A 15 -15.66 -1.16 -6.33
N GLY A 16 -16.57 -0.53 -5.58
CA GLY A 16 -17.65 -1.23 -4.89
C GLY A 16 -17.25 -1.86 -3.56
N ASP A 17 -16.01 -1.67 -3.09
CA ASP A 17 -15.52 -2.17 -1.81
C ASP A 17 -14.84 -1.05 -1.00
N ASP A 18 -14.80 -1.19 0.32
CA ASP A 18 -14.09 -0.27 1.22
C ASP A 18 -12.64 -0.76 1.42
N GLN A 19 -11.94 -0.95 0.29
CA GLN A 19 -10.56 -1.43 0.23
C GLN A 19 -9.70 -0.58 -0.71
N VAL A 20 -8.42 -0.48 -0.37
CA VAL A 20 -7.35 0.04 -1.24
C VAL A 20 -6.48 -1.12 -1.68
N ALA A 21 -6.36 -1.32 -2.99
CA ALA A 21 -5.45 -2.29 -3.58
C ALA A 21 -4.05 -1.67 -3.74
N VAL A 22 -3.05 -2.35 -3.21
CA VAL A 22 -1.64 -2.04 -3.43
C VAL A 22 -1.01 -3.15 -4.25
N THR A 23 -0.40 -2.80 -5.37
CA THR A 23 0.36 -3.74 -6.22
C THR A 23 1.80 -3.29 -6.31
N ILE A 24 2.76 -4.17 -6.06
CA ILE A 24 4.20 -3.89 -6.13
C ILE A 24 4.84 -4.88 -7.10
N HIS A 25 5.64 -4.36 -8.03
CA HIS A 25 6.47 -5.12 -8.96
C HIS A 25 7.94 -4.89 -8.62
N ALA A 26 8.69 -5.95 -8.33
CA ALA A 26 10.10 -5.86 -8.01
C ALA A 26 11.01 -6.25 -9.19
N SER A 27 12.29 -5.98 -9.02
CA SER A 27 13.35 -6.20 -10.02
C SER A 27 13.61 -7.68 -10.33
N ASP A 28 13.27 -8.58 -9.42
CA ASP A 28 13.38 -10.03 -9.57
C ASP A 28 12.22 -10.67 -10.35
N GLY A 29 11.23 -9.87 -10.76
CA GLY A 29 10.03 -10.31 -11.47
C GLY A 29 8.88 -10.75 -10.56
N ASN A 30 9.05 -10.71 -9.24
CA ASN A 30 7.98 -10.99 -8.30
C ASN A 30 6.97 -9.83 -8.23
N LYS A 31 5.74 -10.18 -7.86
CA LYS A 31 4.61 -9.28 -7.68
C LYS A 31 3.97 -9.52 -6.32
N TRP A 32 3.72 -8.45 -5.58
CA TRP A 32 2.97 -8.47 -4.33
C TRP A 32 1.68 -7.69 -4.47
N GLU A 33 0.61 -8.22 -3.90
CA GLU A 33 -0.73 -7.65 -3.95
C GLU A 33 -1.31 -7.64 -2.54
N TYR A 34 -1.72 -6.46 -2.08
CA TYR A 34 -2.32 -6.26 -0.76
C TYR A 34 -3.66 -5.55 -0.90
N GLY A 35 -4.66 -6.01 -0.15
CA GLY A 35 -5.92 -5.33 0.03
C GLY A 35 -5.96 -4.69 1.41
N ILE A 36 -5.95 -3.37 1.48
CA ILE A 36 -5.97 -2.62 2.72
C ILE A 36 -7.41 -2.20 3.01
N PRO A 37 -8.10 -2.84 3.98
CA PRO A 37 -9.43 -2.42 4.37
C PRO A 37 -9.36 -1.05 5.05
N TYR A 38 -10.31 -0.17 4.70
CA TYR A 38 -10.49 1.10 5.37
C TYR A 38 -11.95 1.28 5.78
N ASN A 39 -12.19 2.13 6.76
CA ASN A 39 -13.52 2.48 7.21
C ASN A 39 -13.92 3.82 6.61
N ARG A 40 -14.89 3.80 5.69
CA ARG A 40 -15.34 5.00 4.96
C ARG A 40 -15.89 6.12 5.84
N ALA A 41 -16.48 5.78 6.98
CA ALA A 41 -17.08 6.76 7.89
C ALA A 41 -16.04 7.49 8.76
N SER A 42 -14.88 6.89 8.98
CA SER A 42 -13.86 7.42 9.90
C SER A 42 -12.48 7.64 9.29
N GLY A 43 -12.23 7.17 8.07
CA GLY A 43 -10.92 7.24 7.41
C GLY A 43 -9.85 6.35 8.03
N ARG A 44 -10.20 5.49 8.99
CA ARG A 44 -9.26 4.57 9.63
C ARG A 44 -9.02 3.37 8.72
N TYR A 45 -7.77 2.99 8.52
CA TYR A 45 -7.38 1.78 7.79
C TYR A 45 -6.44 0.92 8.65
N GLN A 46 -6.27 -0.34 8.25
CA GLN A 46 -5.32 -1.24 8.90
C GLN A 46 -4.43 -1.86 7.83
N PHE A 47 -3.11 -1.68 7.97
CA PHE A 47 -2.12 -2.28 7.07
C PHE A 47 -1.01 -2.99 7.87
N PRO A 48 -1.26 -4.22 8.35
CA PRO A 48 -0.31 -4.93 9.20
C PRO A 48 0.95 -5.42 8.45
N GLU A 49 0.90 -5.57 7.12
CA GLU A 49 2.03 -6.03 6.31
C GLU A 49 3.08 -4.95 6.05
N ILE A 50 2.87 -3.72 6.50
CA ILE A 50 3.80 -2.61 6.26
C ILE A 50 5.19 -2.84 6.85
N ASP A 51 5.27 -3.49 8.02
CA ASP A 51 6.54 -3.83 8.66
C ASP A 51 7.36 -4.83 7.80
N VAL A 52 6.65 -5.71 7.08
CA VAL A 52 7.28 -6.67 6.15
C VAL A 52 7.77 -5.93 4.91
N LEU A 53 6.99 -4.98 4.39
CA LEU A 53 7.38 -4.14 3.26
C LEU A 53 8.58 -3.26 3.58
N GLU A 54 8.69 -2.75 4.80
CA GLU A 54 9.86 -2.01 5.26
C GLU A 54 11.11 -2.89 5.28
N MET A 55 10.99 -4.14 5.73
CA MET A 55 12.10 -5.10 5.70
C MET A 55 12.50 -5.48 4.26
N ASP A 56 11.51 -5.68 3.38
CA ASP A 56 11.73 -6.21 2.03
C ASP A 56 12.13 -5.13 1.02
N PHE A 57 11.53 -3.95 1.09
CA PHE A 57 11.69 -2.86 0.11
C PHE A 57 12.31 -1.59 0.70
N GLY A 58 12.49 -1.54 2.03
CA GLY A 58 13.13 -0.45 2.75
C GLY A 58 12.13 0.55 3.36
N GLU A 59 12.59 1.24 4.41
CA GLU A 59 11.82 2.24 5.18
C GLU A 59 11.33 3.40 4.30
N ASP A 60 12.15 3.88 3.37
CA ASP A 60 11.80 5.00 2.50
C ASP A 60 10.59 4.66 1.61
N PHE A 61 10.59 3.46 1.01
CA PHE A 61 9.48 2.98 0.20
C PHE A 61 8.23 2.74 1.04
N ALA A 62 8.37 2.09 2.20
CA ALA A 62 7.26 1.84 3.11
C ALA A 62 6.59 3.15 3.55
N ARG A 63 7.37 4.17 3.91
CA ARG A 63 6.86 5.50 4.25
C ARG A 63 6.11 6.15 3.09
N GLU A 64 6.70 6.15 1.89
CA GLU A 64 6.04 6.71 0.69
C GLU A 64 4.71 6.00 0.39
N LEU A 65 4.68 4.67 0.54
CA LEU A 65 3.48 3.87 0.31
C LEU A 65 2.37 4.22 1.32
N ILE A 66 2.71 4.35 2.61
CA ILE A 66 1.76 4.75 3.65
C ILE A 66 1.14 6.11 3.34
N GLU A 67 1.97 7.12 3.02
CA GLU A 67 1.50 8.47 2.70
C GLU A 67 0.50 8.47 1.54
N LYS A 68 0.71 7.60 0.54
CA LYS A 68 -0.21 7.44 -0.59
C LYS A 68 -1.51 6.74 -0.23
N VAL A 69 -1.45 5.71 0.60
CA VAL A 69 -2.64 5.03 1.12
C VAL A 69 -3.47 6.01 1.95
N GLU A 70 -2.84 6.77 2.85
CA GLU A 70 -3.49 7.79 3.67
C GLU A 70 -4.17 8.86 2.82
N ALA A 71 -3.44 9.45 1.86
CA ALA A 71 -3.98 10.45 0.98
C ALA A 71 -5.16 9.92 0.14
N LEU A 72 -5.11 8.65 -0.28
CA LEU A 72 -6.21 8.02 -1.01
C LEU A 72 -7.43 7.80 -0.09
N VAL A 73 -7.24 7.20 1.09
CA VAL A 73 -8.31 6.95 2.06
C VAL A 73 -8.98 8.27 2.46
N GLU A 74 -8.21 9.33 2.73
CA GLU A 74 -8.76 10.66 3.02
C GLU A 74 -9.62 11.20 1.89
N ARG A 75 -9.23 10.96 0.63
CA ARG A 75 -10.02 11.38 -0.54
C ARG A 75 -11.29 10.56 -0.72
N LEU A 76 -11.29 9.29 -0.35
CA LEU A 76 -12.46 8.40 -0.46
C LEU A 76 -13.51 8.62 0.65
N CYS A 77 -13.09 9.22 1.77
CA CYS A 77 -13.93 9.51 2.93
C CYS A 77 -14.47 10.96 2.96
N LYS A 78 -14.11 11.81 1.99
CA LYS A 78 -14.64 13.18 1.80
C LYS A 78 -15.75 13.17 0.76
#